data_AF-A0AAF3EPX8-F1
#
_entry.id   AF-A0AAF3EPX8-F1
#
_cell.length_a   1.000
_cell.length_b   1.000
_cell.length_c   1.000
_cell.angle_alpha   90.00
_cell.angle_beta   90.00
_cell.angle_gamma   90.00
#
_symmetry.space_group_name_H-M   'P 1'
#
loop_
_entity.id
_entity.type
_entity.pdbx_description
1 polymer ?
#
loop_
_entity_poly.entity_id
_entity_poly.type
_entity_poly.pdbx_seq_one_letter_code
_entity_poly.pdbx_strand_id
1 'polypeptide(L)'
;MVAISVPTENRAIHRLEKEIEPLRKKLAAHPLYKAVQNVDQLKVLMENHVFAVWDFMGLLKELQRGLTCIDVPWRPVGMRDSRRLINEIVLGEESDQIDGRNISHLELYLESMYDAGANTRPINRLLEHFAKQKVVDISDDGLKKAFAECSVPKPARDFVRSTFEAIRSGKLHVVASAFTFGREDLIPLMFTGLLKDMNQKIGDGSLNSFIVYLERHIEVDGDEHGPMALQMVAEICGNERDPRWNEAIVAAKKALTARIALWDGVVAEIEKRNSKKA
;
A
#
# COMPACT_ATOMS: atom_id res chain seq x y z
N MET A 1 42.30 -8.23 7.21
CA MET A 1 41.32 -8.40 6.12
C MET A 1 40.30 -9.44 6.57
N VAL A 2 39.18 -8.98 7.13
CA VAL A 2 38.04 -9.86 7.39
C VAL A 2 37.27 -9.90 6.07
N ALA A 3 37.20 -11.08 5.47
CA ALA A 3 36.37 -11.31 4.31
C ALA A 3 34.93 -10.96 4.68
N ILE A 4 34.41 -9.89 4.08
CA ILE A 4 32.97 -9.59 4.11
C ILE A 4 32.34 -10.69 3.27
N SER A 5 31.85 -11.74 3.91
CA SER A 5 31.00 -12.72 3.24
C SER A 5 29.74 -11.98 2.82
N VAL A 6 29.56 -11.81 1.51
CA VAL A 6 28.26 -11.48 0.92
C VAL A 6 27.26 -12.50 1.49
N PRO A 7 26.15 -12.08 2.14
CA PRO A 7 25.20 -13.04 2.67
C PRO A 7 24.68 -13.88 1.50
N THR A 8 24.85 -15.20 1.61
CA THR A 8 24.09 -16.18 0.84
C THR A 8 22.64 -15.73 0.72
N GLU A 9 22.11 -15.66 -0.51
CA GLU A 9 20.68 -15.51 -0.81
C GLU A 9 19.85 -16.21 0.26
N ASN A 10 19.04 -15.45 1.01
CA ASN A 10 18.25 -16.00 2.09
C ASN A 10 17.23 -16.97 1.47
N ARG A 11 17.45 -18.28 1.60
CA ARG A 11 16.59 -19.30 0.97
C ARG A 11 15.15 -19.23 1.48
N ALA A 12 14.92 -18.65 2.66
CA ALA A 12 13.59 -18.43 3.19
C ALA A 12 12.86 -17.27 2.48
N ILE A 13 13.56 -16.18 2.12
CA ILE A 13 13.01 -15.14 1.23
C ILE A 13 12.67 -15.74 -0.12
N HIS A 14 13.59 -16.47 -0.74
CA HIS A 14 13.35 -17.09 -2.04
C HIS A 14 12.15 -18.06 -2.01
N ARG A 15 12.01 -18.84 -0.93
CA ARG A 15 10.83 -19.69 -0.71
C ARG A 15 9.55 -18.85 -0.62
N LEU A 16 9.57 -17.74 0.11
CA LEU A 16 8.42 -16.84 0.23
C LEU A 16 8.03 -16.26 -1.13
N GLU A 17 8.99 -15.71 -1.87
CA GLU A 17 8.78 -15.17 -3.23
C GLU A 17 8.15 -16.22 -4.16
N LYS A 18 8.70 -17.44 -4.16
CA LYS A 18 8.16 -18.56 -4.95
C LYS A 18 6.71 -18.89 -4.59
N GLU A 19 6.36 -18.84 -3.31
CA GLU A 19 5.01 -19.15 -2.81
C GLU A 19 3.98 -18.07 -3.19
N ILE A 20 4.40 -16.82 -3.37
CA ILE A 20 3.53 -15.70 -3.75
C ILE A 20 3.50 -15.44 -5.25
N GLU A 21 4.46 -15.98 -6.01
CA GLU A 21 4.60 -15.77 -7.44
C GLU A 21 3.32 -16.00 -8.27
N PRO A 22 2.49 -17.04 -8.01
CA PRO A 22 1.22 -17.19 -8.73
C PRO A 22 0.26 -16.01 -8.54
N LEU A 23 0.21 -15.42 -7.35
CA LEU A 23 -0.63 -14.27 -7.05
C LEU A 23 -0.08 -12.99 -7.70
N ARG A 24 1.26 -12.82 -7.71
CA ARG A 24 1.94 -11.74 -8.44
C ARG A 24 1.61 -11.76 -9.93
N LYS A 25 1.70 -12.93 -10.57
CA LYS A 25 1.31 -13.10 -11.97
C LYS A 25 -0.15 -12.75 -12.22
N LYS A 26 -1.06 -13.14 -11.30
CA LYS A 26 -2.49 -12.78 -11.41
C LYS A 26 -2.71 -11.26 -11.34
N LEU A 27 -1.96 -10.55 -10.48
CA LEU A 27 -2.01 -9.08 -10.39
C LEU A 27 -1.41 -8.41 -11.63
N ALA A 28 -0.27 -8.89 -12.12
CA ALA A 28 0.36 -8.36 -13.32
C ALA A 28 -0.53 -8.49 -14.57
N ALA A 29 -1.37 -9.52 -14.64
CA ALA A 29 -2.30 -9.76 -15.74
C ALA A 29 -3.76 -9.36 -15.42
N HIS A 30 -3.99 -8.55 -14.39
CA HIS A 30 -5.34 -8.29 -13.89
C HIS A 30 -6.23 -7.57 -14.92
N PRO A 31 -7.53 -7.93 -15.05
CA PRO A 31 -8.46 -7.26 -15.97
C PRO A 31 -8.64 -5.74 -15.76
N LEU A 32 -8.28 -5.24 -14.58
CA LEU A 32 -8.39 -3.81 -14.21
C LEU A 32 -7.70 -2.90 -15.23
N TYR A 33 -6.51 -3.28 -15.72
CA TYR A 33 -5.77 -2.49 -16.71
C TYR A 33 -6.58 -2.25 -17.99
N LYS A 34 -7.38 -3.24 -18.40
CA LYS A 34 -8.26 -3.13 -19.57
C LYS A 34 -9.60 -2.48 -19.26
N ALA A 35 -10.05 -2.53 -18.01
CA ALA A 35 -11.34 -1.95 -17.60
C ALA A 35 -11.30 -0.42 -17.48
N VAL A 36 -10.16 0.15 -17.09
CA VAL A 36 -9.97 1.61 -16.97
C VAL A 36 -9.56 2.17 -18.33
N GLN A 37 -10.51 2.74 -19.07
CA GLN A 37 -10.28 3.26 -20.44
C GLN A 37 -10.55 4.76 -20.56
N ASN A 38 -11.22 5.37 -19.59
CA ASN A 38 -11.51 6.81 -19.55
C ASN A 38 -11.59 7.33 -18.11
N VAL A 39 -11.72 8.65 -17.99
CA VAL A 39 -11.76 9.38 -16.70
C VAL A 39 -12.87 8.86 -15.78
N ASP A 40 -14.05 8.52 -16.31
CA ASP A 40 -15.15 8.04 -15.47
C ASP A 40 -14.83 6.70 -14.80
N GLN A 41 -14.09 5.82 -15.47
CA GLN A 41 -13.66 4.54 -14.93
C GLN A 41 -12.47 4.72 -13.99
N LEU A 42 -11.58 5.69 -14.28
CA LEU A 42 -10.52 6.08 -13.36
C LEU A 42 -11.08 6.60 -12.03
N LYS A 43 -12.14 7.41 -12.05
CA LYS A 43 -12.82 7.86 -10.82
C LYS A 43 -13.24 6.69 -9.95
N VAL A 44 -13.79 5.61 -10.54
CA VAL A 44 -14.17 4.40 -9.79
C VAL A 44 -12.96 3.74 -9.13
N LEU A 45 -11.85 3.63 -9.87
CA LEU A 45 -10.60 3.12 -9.31
C LEU A 45 -10.15 3.99 -8.14
N MET A 46 -10.07 5.31 -8.32
CA MET A 46 -9.63 6.25 -7.29
C MET A 46 -10.50 6.24 -6.03
N GLU A 47 -11.83 6.24 -6.21
CA GLU A 47 -12.83 6.19 -5.14
C GLU A 47 -12.67 4.93 -4.25
N ASN A 48 -12.12 3.84 -4.78
CA ASN A 48 -11.83 2.62 -4.01
C ASN A 48 -10.38 2.57 -3.52
N HIS A 49 -9.43 3.01 -4.35
CA HIS A 49 -8.00 2.86 -4.11
C HIS A 49 -7.47 3.84 -3.07
N VAL A 50 -8.07 5.02 -2.90
CA VAL A 50 -7.66 5.99 -1.86
C VAL A 50 -7.62 5.39 -0.46
N PHE A 51 -8.50 4.43 -0.16
CA PHE A 51 -8.49 3.72 1.13
C PHE A 51 -7.29 2.79 1.30
N ALA A 52 -6.75 2.27 0.20
CA ALA A 52 -5.49 1.56 0.22
C ALA A 52 -4.32 2.54 0.42
N VAL A 53 -4.35 3.73 -0.18
CA VAL A 53 -3.33 4.76 0.09
C VAL A 53 -3.32 5.12 1.57
N TRP A 54 -4.51 5.33 2.15
CA TRP A 54 -4.65 5.62 3.57
C TRP A 54 -4.23 4.46 4.50
N ASP A 55 -4.66 3.22 4.24
CA ASP A 55 -4.37 2.10 5.16
C ASP A 55 -2.90 1.66 5.15
N PHE A 56 -2.15 2.00 4.09
CA PHE A 56 -0.70 1.82 4.01
C PHE A 56 0.00 2.52 5.16
N MET A 57 -0.43 3.74 5.50
CA MET A 57 0.08 4.50 6.64
C MET A 57 -0.08 3.71 7.94
N GLY A 58 -1.13 2.91 8.09
CA GLY A 58 -1.30 2.03 9.24
C GLY A 58 -0.16 1.01 9.37
N LEU A 59 0.19 0.33 8.27
CA LEU A 59 1.33 -0.61 8.25
C LEU A 59 2.65 0.11 8.53
N LEU A 60 2.86 1.25 7.87
CA LEU A 60 4.08 2.05 8.02
C LEU A 60 4.25 2.53 9.47
N LYS A 61 3.18 2.97 10.13
CA LYS A 61 3.21 3.41 11.53
C LYS A 61 3.50 2.27 12.49
N GLU A 62 2.93 1.10 12.27
CA GLU A 62 3.27 -0.07 13.09
C GLU A 62 4.73 -0.51 12.90
N LEU A 63 5.26 -0.44 11.68
CA LEU A 63 6.68 -0.67 11.43
C LEU A 63 7.56 0.41 12.07
N GLN A 64 7.18 1.68 11.99
CA GLN A 64 7.90 2.79 12.63
C GLN A 64 7.97 2.59 14.15
N ARG A 65 6.84 2.22 14.78
CA ARG A 65 6.78 1.90 16.21
C ARG A 65 7.66 0.69 16.58
N GLY A 66 7.74 -0.31 15.72
CA GLY A 66 8.50 -1.54 15.97
C GLY A 66 10.00 -1.46 15.65
N LEU A 67 10.39 -0.62 14.70
CA LEU A 67 11.74 -0.59 14.11
C LEU A 67 12.49 0.73 14.35
N THR A 68 11.82 1.77 14.83
CA THR A 68 12.42 3.06 15.16
C THR A 68 12.06 3.48 16.59
N CYS A 69 12.37 4.72 16.99
CA CYS A 69 12.03 5.24 18.29
C CYS A 69 11.23 6.52 18.13
N ILE A 70 9.99 6.48 18.62
CA ILE A 70 9.06 7.62 18.64
C ILE A 70 8.79 8.11 20.07
N ASP A 71 9.51 7.59 21.07
CA ASP A 71 9.34 7.88 22.50
C ASP A 71 10.44 8.81 23.03
N VAL A 72 10.18 9.44 24.19
CA VAL A 72 11.14 10.28 24.94
C VAL A 72 11.44 9.64 26.30
N PRO A 73 12.73 9.50 26.70
CA PRO A 73 13.92 9.90 25.96
C PRO A 73 14.21 8.99 24.75
N TRP A 74 14.72 9.62 23.68
CA TRP A 74 15.07 8.91 22.46
C TRP A 74 16.22 7.91 22.66
N ARG A 75 16.14 6.77 21.99
CA ARG A 75 17.22 5.78 21.89
C ARG A 75 17.15 5.04 20.55
N PRO A 76 18.26 4.47 20.05
CA PRO A 76 18.20 3.60 18.88
C PRO A 76 17.36 2.33 19.16
N VAL A 77 16.54 1.93 18.19
CA VAL A 77 15.71 0.71 18.18
C VAL A 77 15.98 -0.06 16.88
N GLY A 78 15.87 -1.39 16.92
CA GLY A 78 15.98 -2.22 15.72
C GLY A 78 17.36 -2.18 15.04
N MET A 79 17.43 -2.77 13.86
CA MET A 79 18.62 -2.78 13.02
C MET A 79 18.76 -1.45 12.26
N ARG A 80 20.00 -1.07 11.92
CA ARG A 80 20.30 0.26 11.36
C ARG A 80 19.64 0.46 10.00
N ASP A 81 19.70 -0.55 9.14
CA ASP A 81 19.22 -0.46 7.75
C ASP A 81 17.69 -0.49 7.72
N SER A 82 17.05 -1.40 8.47
CA SER A 82 15.60 -1.39 8.67
C SER A 82 15.09 -0.05 9.24
N ARG A 83 15.82 0.57 10.19
CA ARG A 83 15.45 1.88 10.74
C ARG A 83 15.59 3.01 9.72
N ARG A 84 16.66 2.99 8.92
CA ARG A 84 16.90 3.93 7.82
C ARG A 84 15.74 3.85 6.82
N LEU A 85 15.46 2.65 6.31
CA LEU A 85 14.37 2.36 5.38
C LEU A 85 13.05 2.96 5.85
N ILE A 86 12.62 2.61 7.07
CA ILE A 86 11.32 3.06 7.57
C ILE A 86 11.27 4.59 7.74
N ASN A 87 12.36 5.24 8.14
CA ASN A 87 12.39 6.70 8.22
C ASN A 87 12.38 7.37 6.84
N GLU A 88 13.02 6.77 5.83
CA GLU A 88 13.00 7.28 4.45
C GLU A 88 11.61 7.16 3.84
N ILE A 89 10.96 6.00 4.00
CA ILE A 89 9.58 5.81 3.55
C ILE A 89 8.64 6.76 4.30
N VAL A 90 8.81 6.96 5.62
CA VAL A 90 8.02 7.95 6.37
C VAL A 90 8.19 9.36 5.81
N LEU A 91 9.42 9.76 5.45
CA LEU A 91 9.66 11.06 4.85
C LEU A 91 8.89 11.21 3.53
N GLY A 92 8.98 10.23 2.63
CA GLY A 92 8.28 10.24 1.34
C GLY A 92 6.76 10.13 1.45
N GLU A 93 6.25 9.45 2.47
CA GLU A 93 4.81 9.20 2.58
C GLU A 93 4.07 10.29 3.35
N GLU A 94 4.70 10.88 4.37
CA GLU A 94 4.05 11.90 5.22
C GLU A 94 4.37 13.33 4.83
N SER A 95 5.48 13.55 4.15
CA SER A 95 6.00 14.90 3.93
C SER A 95 6.99 14.95 2.76
N ASP A 96 6.64 14.33 1.63
CA ASP A 96 7.45 14.44 0.41
C ASP A 96 7.55 15.90 -0.02
N GLN A 97 8.49 16.18 -0.91
CA GLN A 97 8.62 17.47 -1.55
C GLN A 97 8.41 17.34 -3.06
N ILE A 98 7.35 17.96 -3.56
CA ILE A 98 6.99 17.99 -4.98
C ILE A 98 6.87 19.45 -5.40
N ASP A 99 7.58 19.84 -6.47
CA ASP A 99 7.58 21.22 -6.98
C ASP A 99 7.86 22.30 -5.92
N GLY A 100 8.73 21.98 -4.95
CA GLY A 100 9.12 22.90 -3.87
C GLY A 100 8.07 23.08 -2.76
N ARG A 101 6.95 22.35 -2.77
CA ARG A 101 6.00 22.28 -1.66
C ARG A 101 6.08 20.93 -0.94
N ASN A 102 5.80 20.94 0.36
CA ASN A 102 5.71 19.72 1.15
C ASN A 102 4.29 19.16 1.07
N ILE A 103 4.16 17.86 0.83
CA ILE A 103 2.88 17.19 0.67
C ILE A 103 2.99 15.71 1.08
N SER A 104 2.01 15.19 1.80
CA SER A 104 1.91 13.75 2.03
C SER A 104 1.39 13.03 0.80
N HIS A 105 1.68 11.74 0.70
CA HIS A 105 1.26 10.95 -0.46
C HIS A 105 -0.26 10.84 -0.59
N LEU A 106 -0.95 10.78 0.56
CA LEU A 106 -2.41 10.80 0.60
C LEU A 106 -2.98 12.15 0.13
N GLU A 107 -2.38 13.27 0.53
CA GLU A 107 -2.79 14.60 0.06
C GLU A 107 -2.62 14.73 -1.46
N LEU A 108 -1.49 14.27 -2.01
CA LEU A 108 -1.25 14.26 -3.46
C LEU A 108 -2.29 13.41 -4.19
N TYR A 109 -2.66 12.24 -3.63
CA TYR A 109 -3.71 11.42 -4.21
C TYR A 109 -5.07 12.10 -4.16
N LEU A 110 -5.41 12.80 -3.08
CA LEU A 110 -6.66 13.53 -2.93
C LEU A 110 -6.76 14.73 -3.89
N GLU A 111 -5.65 15.44 -4.13
CA GLU A 111 -5.58 16.47 -5.18
C GLU A 111 -5.82 15.87 -6.56
N SER A 112 -5.17 14.73 -6.85
CA SER A 112 -5.39 13.98 -8.10
C SER A 112 -6.85 13.54 -8.26
N MET A 113 -7.51 13.12 -7.17
CA MET A 113 -8.94 12.82 -7.17
C MET A 113 -9.79 14.05 -7.46
N TYR A 114 -9.43 15.21 -6.90
CA TYR A 114 -10.14 16.46 -7.13
C TYR A 114 -10.05 16.89 -8.60
N ASP A 115 -8.85 16.87 -9.17
CA ASP A 115 -8.59 17.22 -10.57
C ASP A 115 -9.35 16.31 -11.54
N ALA A 116 -9.40 15.01 -11.23
CA ALA A 116 -10.17 14.04 -12.01
C ALA A 116 -11.69 14.13 -11.78
N GLY A 117 -12.16 14.87 -10.78
CA GLY A 117 -13.57 14.95 -10.38
C GLY A 117 -14.11 13.67 -9.73
N ALA A 118 -13.25 12.91 -9.05
CA ALA A 118 -13.62 11.73 -8.26
C ALA A 118 -14.25 12.12 -6.91
N ASN A 119 -15.11 11.26 -6.36
CA ASN A 119 -15.76 11.54 -5.08
C ASN A 119 -14.84 11.27 -3.88
N THR A 120 -14.33 12.33 -3.26
CA THR A 120 -13.48 12.29 -2.04
C THR A 120 -14.27 12.31 -0.73
N ARG A 121 -15.59 12.48 -0.77
CA ARG A 121 -16.41 12.62 0.46
C ARG A 121 -16.28 11.42 1.42
N PRO A 122 -16.30 10.15 0.96
CA PRO A 122 -16.21 9.01 1.87
C PRO A 122 -14.88 8.95 2.63
N ILE A 123 -13.75 9.18 1.95
CA ILE A 123 -12.43 9.17 2.59
C ILE A 123 -12.27 10.36 3.55
N ASN A 124 -12.70 11.57 3.17
CA ASN A 124 -12.64 12.73 4.06
C ASN A 124 -13.47 12.53 5.33
N ARG A 125 -14.67 11.94 5.20
CA ARG A 125 -15.49 11.55 6.36
C ARG A 125 -14.79 10.52 7.25
N LEU A 126 -14.05 9.58 6.67
CA LEU A 126 -13.31 8.57 7.43
C LEU A 126 -12.14 9.20 8.21
N LEU A 127 -11.38 10.09 7.56
CA LEU A 127 -10.30 10.85 8.21
C LEU A 127 -10.84 11.69 9.37
N GLU A 128 -11.93 12.42 9.14
CA GLU A 128 -12.61 13.19 10.19
C GLU A 128 -13.15 12.31 11.32
N HIS A 129 -13.69 11.12 10.99
CA HIS A 129 -14.21 10.18 11.98
C HIS A 129 -13.12 9.80 12.97
N PHE A 130 -11.92 9.42 12.48
CA PHE A 130 -10.80 9.07 13.36
C PHE A 130 -10.17 10.29 14.04
N ALA A 131 -10.08 11.44 13.38
CA ALA A 131 -9.54 12.66 13.98
C ALA A 131 -10.35 13.17 15.18
N LYS A 132 -11.65 12.88 15.24
CA LYS A 132 -12.54 13.25 16.36
C LYS A 132 -12.48 12.27 17.54
N GLN A 133 -11.84 11.12 17.39
CA GLN A 133 -11.74 10.13 18.46
C GLN A 133 -10.61 10.48 19.42
N LYS A 134 -10.90 10.45 20.74
CA LYS A 134 -9.84 10.58 21.78
C LYS A 134 -8.95 9.34 21.84
N VAL A 135 -9.52 8.16 21.55
CA VAL A 135 -8.84 6.88 21.46
C VAL A 135 -9.31 6.25 20.17
N VAL A 136 -8.37 5.99 19.27
CA VAL A 136 -8.68 5.44 17.94
C VAL A 136 -9.07 3.97 18.08
N ASP A 137 -10.32 3.63 17.75
CA ASP A 137 -10.80 2.24 17.77
C ASP A 137 -10.54 1.57 16.41
N ILE A 138 -9.45 0.82 16.36
CA ILE A 138 -9.07 0.01 15.20
C ILE A 138 -9.51 -1.45 15.31
N SER A 139 -10.39 -1.80 16.27
CA SER A 139 -10.98 -3.14 16.37
C SER A 139 -11.78 -3.49 15.11
N ASP A 140 -12.07 -4.78 14.90
CA ASP A 140 -12.85 -5.18 13.71
C ASP A 140 -14.25 -4.53 13.71
N ASP A 141 -14.88 -4.42 14.89
CA ASP A 141 -16.19 -3.78 15.03
C ASP A 141 -16.11 -2.25 14.95
N GLY A 142 -15.06 -1.65 15.51
CA GLY A 142 -14.77 -0.21 15.36
C GLY A 142 -14.62 0.20 13.91
N LEU A 143 -13.80 -0.55 13.15
CA LEU A 143 -13.63 -0.33 11.71
C LEU A 143 -14.93 -0.57 10.92
N LYS A 144 -15.67 -1.65 11.20
CA LYS A 144 -16.97 -1.90 10.54
C LYS A 144 -17.93 -0.72 10.73
N LYS A 145 -18.02 -0.19 11.95
CA LYS A 145 -18.87 0.94 12.28
C LYS A 145 -18.42 2.19 11.53
N ALA A 146 -17.14 2.55 11.62
CA ALA A 146 -16.57 3.69 10.90
C ALA A 146 -16.83 3.59 9.39
N PHE A 147 -16.59 2.42 8.79
CA PHE A 147 -16.80 2.21 7.36
C PHE A 147 -18.26 2.34 6.93
N ALA A 148 -19.21 1.90 7.77
CA ALA A 148 -20.63 2.06 7.50
C ALA A 148 -21.04 3.54 7.57
N GLU A 149 -20.64 4.26 8.62
CA GLU A 149 -20.94 5.68 8.81
C GLU A 149 -20.34 6.58 7.72
N CYS A 150 -19.11 6.27 7.29
CA CYS A 150 -18.40 7.04 6.27
C CYS A 150 -18.71 6.61 4.84
N SER A 151 -19.58 5.60 4.64
CA SER A 151 -19.96 5.08 3.32
C SER A 151 -18.77 4.58 2.49
N VAL A 152 -17.83 3.88 3.14
CA VAL A 152 -16.66 3.30 2.46
C VAL A 152 -17.11 2.19 1.48
N PRO A 153 -16.63 2.19 0.22
CA PRO A 153 -16.99 1.18 -0.77
C PRO A 153 -16.73 -0.25 -0.29
N LYS A 154 -17.58 -1.21 -0.65
CA LYS A 154 -17.42 -2.61 -0.22
C LYS A 154 -16.04 -3.20 -0.53
N PRO A 155 -15.50 -3.09 -1.76
CA PRO A 155 -14.17 -3.64 -2.07
C PRO A 155 -13.07 -3.06 -1.18
N ALA A 156 -13.11 -1.74 -0.96
CA ALA A 156 -12.19 -1.03 -0.07
C ALA A 156 -12.30 -1.50 1.40
N ARG A 157 -13.51 -1.68 1.93
CA ARG A 157 -13.72 -2.17 3.30
C ARG A 157 -13.07 -3.52 3.56
N ASP A 158 -13.26 -4.46 2.62
CA ASP A 158 -12.72 -5.80 2.75
C ASP A 158 -11.18 -5.80 2.68
N PHE A 159 -10.62 -4.97 1.79
CA PHE A 159 -9.18 -4.76 1.68
C PHE A 159 -8.58 -4.17 2.95
N VAL A 160 -9.09 -3.04 3.41
CA VAL A 160 -8.59 -2.33 4.60
C VAL A 160 -8.70 -3.20 5.85
N ARG A 161 -9.79 -3.95 6.00
CA ARG A 161 -9.94 -4.88 7.13
C ARG A 161 -8.81 -5.91 7.17
N SER A 162 -8.35 -6.41 6.02
CA SER A 162 -7.23 -7.36 5.98
C SER A 162 -5.91 -6.73 6.43
N THR A 163 -5.66 -5.47 6.07
CA THR A 163 -4.51 -4.69 6.51
C THR A 163 -4.53 -4.50 8.03
N PHE A 164 -5.66 -4.07 8.58
CA PHE A 164 -5.80 -3.87 10.03
C PHE A 164 -5.84 -5.18 10.81
N GLU A 165 -6.20 -6.30 10.20
CA GLU A 165 -6.02 -7.61 10.83
C GLU A 165 -4.53 -7.97 10.99
N ALA A 166 -3.69 -7.66 10.00
CA ALA A 166 -2.24 -7.82 10.11
C ALA A 166 -1.68 -6.93 11.25
N ILE A 167 -2.12 -5.67 11.33
CA ILE A 167 -1.76 -4.74 12.41
C ILE A 167 -2.19 -5.27 13.79
N ARG A 168 -3.47 -5.65 13.94
CA ARG A 168 -4.03 -6.17 15.20
C ARG A 168 -3.40 -7.48 15.67
N SER A 169 -2.71 -8.21 14.79
CA SER A 169 -1.96 -9.40 15.20
C SER A 169 -0.86 -9.07 16.23
N GLY A 170 -0.37 -7.82 16.25
CA GLY A 170 0.74 -7.39 17.11
C GLY A 170 2.09 -8.01 16.72
N LYS A 171 2.15 -8.71 15.58
CA LYS A 171 3.33 -9.46 15.13
C LYS A 171 4.06 -8.67 14.05
N LEU A 172 5.25 -8.17 14.40
CA LEU A 172 6.03 -7.31 13.50
C LEU A 172 6.38 -7.99 12.17
N HIS A 173 6.70 -9.29 12.14
CA HIS A 173 6.97 -10.02 10.89
C HIS A 173 5.74 -10.16 9.99
N VAL A 174 4.53 -10.22 10.55
CA VAL A 174 3.27 -10.26 9.79
C VAL A 174 3.03 -8.90 9.12
N VAL A 175 3.20 -7.81 9.87
CA VAL A 175 3.07 -6.44 9.34
C VAL A 175 4.13 -6.17 8.27
N ALA A 176 5.40 -6.48 8.57
CA ALA A 176 6.50 -6.32 7.62
C ALA A 176 6.27 -7.09 6.32
N SER A 177 5.80 -8.33 6.40
CA SER A 177 5.54 -9.13 5.20
C SER A 177 4.34 -8.61 4.40
N ALA A 178 3.25 -8.18 5.07
CA ALA A 178 2.12 -7.55 4.39
C ALA A 178 2.52 -6.22 3.71
N PHE A 179 3.37 -5.43 4.36
CA PHE A 179 3.95 -4.20 3.85
C PHE A 179 4.83 -4.47 2.61
N THR A 180 5.88 -5.28 2.75
CA THR A 180 6.86 -5.52 1.69
C THR A 180 6.24 -6.16 0.46
N PHE A 181 5.52 -7.27 0.63
CA PHE A 181 5.09 -8.08 -0.51
C PHE A 181 3.71 -7.69 -1.05
N GLY A 182 2.87 -7.06 -0.23
CA GLY A 182 1.52 -6.64 -0.62
C GLY A 182 1.43 -5.19 -1.12
N ARG A 183 2.42 -4.36 -0.77
CA ARG A 183 2.41 -2.91 -1.01
C ARG A 183 3.67 -2.48 -1.76
N GLU A 184 4.80 -2.44 -1.09
CA GLU A 184 6.05 -1.84 -1.58
C GLU A 184 6.51 -2.44 -2.92
N ASP A 185 6.71 -3.75 -2.95
CA ASP A 185 7.27 -4.44 -4.12
C ASP A 185 6.29 -4.57 -5.30
N LEU A 186 5.01 -4.23 -5.10
CA LEU A 186 3.96 -4.40 -6.11
C LEU A 186 3.62 -3.10 -6.85
N ILE A 187 3.77 -1.97 -6.16
CA ILE A 187 3.32 -0.66 -6.63
C ILE A 187 3.93 -0.26 -7.99
N PRO A 188 5.26 -0.37 -8.23
CA PRO A 188 5.85 0.04 -9.51
C PRO A 188 5.26 -0.71 -10.70
N LEU A 189 5.08 -2.04 -10.56
CA LEU A 189 4.49 -2.91 -11.58
C LEU A 189 3.03 -2.56 -11.90
N MET A 190 2.25 -2.16 -10.89
CA MET A 190 0.84 -1.80 -11.07
C MET A 190 0.68 -0.53 -11.91
N PHE A 191 1.55 0.46 -11.69
CA PHE A 191 1.33 1.79 -12.20
C PHE A 191 1.94 2.05 -13.58
N THR A 192 3.03 1.36 -13.94
CA THR A 192 3.57 1.39 -15.31
C THR A 192 2.53 0.92 -16.34
N GLY A 193 1.72 -0.10 -15.99
CA GLY A 193 0.67 -0.62 -16.88
C GLY A 193 -0.48 0.36 -17.09
N LEU A 194 -0.91 1.07 -16.04
CA LEU A 194 -1.98 2.07 -16.12
C LEU A 194 -1.53 3.34 -16.85
N LEU A 195 -0.33 3.85 -16.57
CA LEU A 195 0.20 5.09 -17.15
C LEU A 195 0.31 5.04 -18.67
N LYS A 196 0.84 3.93 -19.20
CA LYS A 196 1.09 3.76 -20.63
C LYS A 196 -0.19 3.92 -21.47
N ASP A 197 -1.30 3.39 -20.97
CA ASP A 197 -2.58 3.42 -21.68
C ASP A 197 -3.35 4.72 -21.45
N MET A 198 -3.21 5.34 -20.27
CA MET A 198 -3.94 6.55 -19.90
C MET A 198 -3.38 7.81 -20.56
N ASN A 199 -2.06 7.99 -20.62
CA ASN A 199 -1.43 9.15 -21.27
C ASN A 199 -1.75 9.26 -22.77
N GLN A 200 -2.02 8.13 -23.43
CA GLN A 200 -2.39 8.10 -24.84
C GLN A 200 -3.87 8.42 -25.08
N LYS A 201 -4.73 8.30 -24.06
CA LYS A 201 -6.20 8.34 -24.20
C LYS A 201 -6.86 9.53 -23.52
N ILE A 202 -6.25 10.10 -22.48
CA ILE A 202 -6.84 11.15 -21.63
C ILE A 202 -5.94 12.40 -21.69
N GLY A 203 -6.00 13.11 -22.81
CA GLY A 203 -5.03 14.16 -23.18
C GLY A 203 -5.44 15.61 -22.86
N ASP A 204 -6.31 15.85 -21.88
CA ASP A 204 -6.78 17.21 -21.53
C ASP A 204 -6.06 17.85 -20.32
N GLY A 205 -5.06 17.16 -19.75
CA GLY A 205 -4.28 17.65 -18.61
C GLY A 205 -4.96 17.48 -17.24
N SER A 206 -6.20 16.95 -17.19
CA SER A 206 -6.93 16.69 -15.93
C SER A 206 -6.27 15.66 -15.02
N LEU A 207 -5.24 14.94 -15.50
CA LEU A 207 -4.57 13.86 -14.80
C LEU A 207 -3.11 14.15 -14.46
N ASN A 208 -2.62 15.38 -14.63
CA ASN A 208 -1.21 15.71 -14.39
C ASN A 208 -0.75 15.35 -12.97
N SER A 209 -1.53 15.73 -11.95
CA SER A 209 -1.25 15.39 -10.55
C SER A 209 -1.23 13.87 -10.31
N PHE A 210 -2.11 13.13 -11.01
CA PHE A 210 -2.14 11.68 -10.93
C PHE A 210 -0.92 11.04 -11.60
N ILE A 211 -0.47 11.56 -12.74
CA ILE A 211 0.75 11.10 -13.41
C ILE A 211 1.95 11.32 -12.49
N VAL A 212 2.08 12.50 -11.89
CA VAL A 212 3.13 12.80 -10.91
C VAL A 212 3.07 11.81 -9.74
N TYR A 213 1.89 11.58 -9.17
CA TYR A 213 1.69 10.57 -8.10
C TYR A 213 2.21 9.18 -8.52
N LEU A 214 1.96 8.76 -9.76
CA LEU A 214 2.41 7.47 -10.27
C LEU A 214 3.91 7.43 -10.59
N GLU A 215 4.48 8.52 -11.12
CA GLU A 215 5.91 8.64 -11.39
C GLU A 215 6.73 8.60 -10.10
N ARG A 216 6.26 9.24 -9.02
CA ARG A 216 6.95 9.21 -7.71
C ARG A 216 7.12 7.81 -7.15
N HIS A 217 6.14 6.93 -7.31
CA HIS A 217 6.28 5.52 -6.91
C HIS A 217 7.26 4.71 -7.79
N ILE A 218 7.53 5.16 -9.01
CA ILE A 218 8.52 4.51 -9.88
C ILE A 218 9.93 4.98 -9.49
N GLU A 219 10.10 6.28 -9.23
CA GLU A 219 11.38 6.89 -8.88
C GLU A 219 11.87 6.55 -7.48
N VAL A 220 10.97 6.47 -6.49
CA VAL A 220 11.34 6.35 -5.07
C VAL A 220 11.45 4.89 -4.61
N ASP A 221 10.59 4.00 -5.11
CA ASP A 221 10.43 2.67 -4.50
C ASP A 221 11.19 1.54 -5.25
N GLY A 222 11.56 1.76 -6.51
CA GLY A 222 12.02 0.69 -7.42
C GLY A 222 13.43 0.13 -7.16
N ASP A 223 14.42 1.00 -6.92
CA ASP A 223 15.84 0.58 -6.96
C ASP A 223 16.50 0.40 -5.57
N GLU A 224 16.04 1.13 -4.54
CA GLU A 224 16.65 1.09 -3.21
C GLU A 224 15.75 0.45 -2.14
N HIS A 225 14.47 0.82 -2.08
CA HIS A 225 13.57 0.35 -1.03
C HIS A 225 13.21 -1.14 -1.13
N GLY A 226 13.05 -1.69 -2.34
CA GLY A 226 12.72 -3.11 -2.55
C GLY A 226 13.71 -4.06 -1.86
N PRO A 227 15.02 -4.04 -2.21
CA PRO A 227 16.03 -4.87 -1.55
C PRO A 227 16.11 -4.67 -0.03
N MET A 228 16.01 -3.41 0.44
CA MET A 228 16.02 -3.09 1.86
C MET A 228 14.79 -3.66 2.59
N ALA A 229 13.62 -3.66 1.95
CA ALA A 229 12.39 -4.21 2.51
C ALA A 229 12.46 -5.75 2.61
N LEU A 230 13.08 -6.43 1.65
CA LEU A 230 13.37 -7.87 1.73
C LEU A 230 14.35 -8.18 2.87
N GLN A 231 15.40 -7.38 3.01
CA GLN A 231 16.35 -7.49 4.13
C GLN A 231 15.65 -7.27 5.47
N MET A 232 14.77 -6.28 5.58
CA MET A 232 13.97 -6.03 6.79
C MET A 232 13.14 -7.26 7.19
N VAL A 233 12.43 -7.90 6.24
CA VAL A 233 11.68 -9.13 6.55
C VAL A 233 12.61 -10.25 7.02
N ALA A 234 13.76 -10.41 6.37
CA ALA A 234 14.77 -11.40 6.78
C ALA A 234 15.31 -11.16 8.19
N GLU A 235 15.61 -9.91 8.54
CA GLU A 235 16.08 -9.51 9.87
C GLU A 235 15.02 -9.78 10.95
N ILE A 236 13.76 -9.44 10.67
CA ILE A 236 12.66 -9.62 11.63
C ILE A 236 12.31 -11.10 11.80
N CYS A 237 12.33 -11.90 10.74
CA CYS A 237 12.04 -13.34 10.83
C CYS A 237 13.23 -14.13 11.38
N GLY A 238 14.45 -13.65 11.20
CA GLY A 238 15.66 -14.32 11.66
C GLY A 238 16.06 -15.49 10.77
N ASN A 239 16.53 -16.58 11.39
CA ASN A 239 17.07 -17.73 10.65
C ASN A 239 16.00 -18.48 9.83
N GLU A 240 16.43 -19.25 8.82
CA GLU A 240 15.55 -19.94 7.87
C GLU A 240 14.56 -20.94 8.50
N ARG A 241 14.83 -21.43 9.73
CA ARG A 241 14.00 -22.41 10.43
C ARG A 241 12.99 -21.76 11.38
N ASP A 242 13.03 -20.44 11.53
CA ASP A 242 12.15 -19.71 12.42
C ASP A 242 10.69 -19.82 11.95
N PRO A 243 9.74 -20.19 12.84
CA PRO A 243 8.33 -20.33 12.46
C PRO A 243 7.70 -19.03 11.94
N ARG A 244 8.28 -17.86 12.24
CA ARG A 244 7.84 -16.55 11.73
C ARG A 244 7.80 -16.50 10.20
N TRP A 245 8.67 -17.25 9.52
CA TRP A 245 8.64 -17.34 8.05
C TRP A 245 7.33 -17.89 7.50
N ASN A 246 6.72 -18.88 8.17
CA ASN A 246 5.45 -19.42 7.72
C ASN A 246 4.32 -18.39 7.91
N GLU A 247 4.34 -17.64 9.01
CA GLU A 247 3.37 -16.56 9.26
C GLU A 247 3.56 -15.39 8.28
N ALA A 248 4.80 -15.05 7.93
CA ALA A 248 5.12 -14.07 6.91
C ALA A 248 4.58 -14.50 5.53
N ILE A 249 4.81 -15.76 5.11
CA ILE A 249 4.26 -16.31 3.86
C ILE A 249 2.73 -16.19 3.83
N VAL A 250 2.06 -16.53 4.93
CA VAL A 250 0.60 -16.41 5.04
C VAL A 250 0.15 -14.95 4.93
N ALA A 251 0.85 -14.03 5.60
CA ALA A 251 0.57 -12.60 5.54
C ALA A 251 0.72 -12.03 4.12
N ALA A 252 1.81 -12.36 3.43
CA ALA A 252 2.05 -11.93 2.05
C ALA A 252 0.97 -12.45 1.10
N LYS A 253 0.62 -13.75 1.18
CA LYS A 253 -0.47 -14.33 0.37
C LYS A 253 -1.80 -13.65 0.65
N LYS A 254 -2.10 -13.37 1.91
CA LYS A 254 -3.34 -12.70 2.31
C LYS A 254 -3.41 -11.28 1.77
N ALA A 255 -2.32 -10.50 1.88
CA ALA A 255 -2.26 -9.14 1.35
C ALA A 255 -2.47 -9.09 -0.18
N LEU A 256 -1.79 -9.98 -0.92
CA LEU A 256 -1.95 -10.08 -2.38
C LEU A 256 -3.36 -10.54 -2.78
N THR A 257 -3.92 -11.51 -2.07
CA THR A 257 -5.29 -11.97 -2.32
C THR A 257 -6.31 -10.88 -2.05
N ALA A 258 -6.14 -10.11 -0.97
CA ALA A 258 -6.99 -8.96 -0.67
C ALA A 258 -6.90 -7.89 -1.76
N ARG A 259 -5.68 -7.62 -2.28
CA ARG A 259 -5.48 -6.69 -3.39
C ARG A 259 -6.23 -7.14 -4.65
N ILE A 260 -6.13 -8.42 -5.00
CA ILE A 260 -6.86 -8.99 -6.13
C ILE A 260 -8.37 -8.79 -5.93
N ALA A 261 -8.89 -9.10 -4.74
CA ALA A 261 -10.31 -8.93 -4.44
C ALA A 261 -10.78 -7.47 -4.49
N LEU A 262 -9.95 -6.52 -4.06
CA LEU A 262 -10.21 -5.08 -4.23
C LEU A 262 -10.39 -4.75 -5.71
N TRP A 263 -9.46 -5.20 -6.55
CA TRP A 263 -9.46 -4.92 -7.98
C TRP A 263 -10.60 -5.63 -8.73
N ASP A 264 -10.91 -6.88 -8.39
CA ASP A 264 -12.08 -7.60 -8.88
C ASP A 264 -13.36 -6.79 -8.60
N GLY A 265 -13.49 -6.25 -7.38
CA GLY A 265 -14.61 -5.40 -6.99
C GLY A 265 -14.69 -4.07 -7.74
N VAL A 266 -13.54 -3.45 -8.04
CA VAL A 266 -13.47 -2.23 -8.86
C VAL A 266 -13.92 -2.50 -10.30
N VAL A 267 -13.46 -3.60 -10.90
CA VAL A 267 -13.86 -4.01 -12.25
C VAL A 267 -15.37 -4.23 -12.32
N ALA A 268 -15.94 -4.95 -11.36
CA ALA A 268 -17.38 -5.18 -11.30
C ALA A 268 -18.20 -3.88 -11.19
N GLU A 269 -17.71 -2.89 -10.42
CA GLU A 269 -18.37 -1.59 -10.31
C GLU A 269 -18.27 -0.78 -11.61
N ILE A 270 -17.13 -0.83 -12.31
CA ILE A 270 -16.95 -0.24 -13.64
C ILE A 270 -17.96 -0.84 -14.64
N GLU A 271 -18.03 -2.17 -14.73
CA GLU A 271 -18.92 -2.88 -15.64
C GLU A 271 -20.39 -2.54 -15.39
N LYS A 272 -20.79 -2.50 -14.12
CA LYS A 272 -22.15 -2.13 -13.70
C LYS A 272 -22.51 -0.68 -14.04
N ARG A 273 -21.56 0.26 -13.96
CA ARG A 273 -21.80 1.66 -14.37
C ARG A 273 -21.92 1.78 -15.89
N ASN A 274 -21.12 1.02 -16.64
CA ASN A 274 -21.22 0.99 -18.11
C ASN A 274 -22.56 0.41 -18.57
N SER A 275 -23.04 -0.69 -17.97
CA SER A 275 -24.30 -1.33 -18.35
C SER A 275 -25.56 -0.49 -18.07
N LYS A 276 -25.46 0.53 -17.21
CA LYS A 276 -26.55 1.47 -16.92
C LYS A 276 -26.59 2.68 -17.85
N LYS A 277 -25.49 2.93 -18.57
CA LYS A 277 -25.37 4.03 -19.54
C LYS A 277 -25.73 3.59 -20.98
N ALA A 278 -25.64 2.28 -21.24
CA ALA A 278 -26.12 1.64 -22.48
C ALA A 278 -27.63 1.44 -22.43
#